data_AF-A0A3D0CUV0-F1
#
_entry.id   AF-A0A3D0CUV0-F1
#
_cell.length_a   1.000
_cell.length_b   1.000
_cell.length_c   1.000
_cell.angle_alpha   90.00
_cell.angle_beta   90.00
_cell.angle_gamma   90.00
#
_symmetry.space_group_name_H-M   'P 1'
#
loop_
_entity.id
_entity.type
_entity.pdbx_description
1 polymer ?
#
loop_
_entity_poly.entity_id
_entity_poly.type
_entity_poly.pdbx_seq_one_letter_code
_entity_poly.pdbx_strand_id
1 'polypeptide(L)'
;MLIRIIHNPPHLCPFFEQLNVNLSKPQQRHMLNMADALLVCEDEKTLANLPRQFVEAPDASNLADFLRISPWSAEDVRAGIRVNQVAWAMAQNMLGRFSQHTHLMFT
;
A
#
# COMPACT_ATOMS: atom_id res chain seq x y z
N MET A 1 1.80 24.76 3.38
CA MET A 1 1.41 23.34 3.31
C MET A 1 0.61 23.02 4.55
N LEU A 2 -0.65 22.59 4.41
CA LEU A 2 -1.45 22.14 5.55
C LEU A 2 -0.96 20.76 5.98
N ILE A 3 -0.57 20.62 7.24
CA ILE A 3 -0.14 19.34 7.81
C ILE A 3 -1.38 18.45 7.90
N ARG A 4 -1.51 17.46 7.00
CA ARG A 4 -2.61 16.48 7.08
C ARG A 4 -2.26 15.46 8.15
N ILE A 5 -3.16 15.30 9.13
CA ILE A 5 -3.07 14.22 10.11
C ILE A 5 -3.48 12.94 9.38
N ILE A 6 -2.49 12.16 8.94
CA ILE A 6 -2.71 10.85 8.34
C ILE A 6 -2.94 9.85 9.49
N HIS A 7 -4.11 9.24 9.53
CA HIS A 7 -4.31 7.98 10.23
C HIS A 7 -4.11 6.87 9.21
N ASN A 8 -3.18 5.94 9.46
CA ASN A 8 -3.03 4.75 8.64
C ASN A 8 -4.40 4.08 8.52
N PRO A 9 -4.97 3.93 7.31
CA PRO A 9 -6.20 3.18 7.16
C PRO A 9 -5.97 1.75 7.68
N PRO A 10 -6.88 1.20 8.49
CA PRO A 10 -6.69 -0.10 9.14
C PRO A 10 -6.47 -1.26 8.16
N HIS A 11 -6.82 -1.06 6.89
CA HIS A 11 -6.69 -2.04 5.81
C HIS A 11 -5.31 -2.08 5.13
N LEU A 12 -4.42 -1.08 5.35
CA LEU A 12 -3.08 -1.10 4.75
C LEU A 12 -2.17 -2.17 5.38
N CYS A 13 -2.26 -2.40 6.70
CA CYS A 13 -1.46 -3.42 7.37
C CYS A 13 -1.74 -4.84 6.82
N PRO A 14 -3.00 -5.30 6.75
CA PRO A 14 -3.32 -6.60 6.14
C PRO A 14 -2.87 -6.72 4.69
N PHE A 15 -2.95 -5.64 3.91
CA PHE A 15 -2.48 -5.65 2.52
C PHE A 15 -0.96 -5.90 2.43
N PHE A 16 -0.17 -5.24 3.27
CA PHE A 16 1.29 -5.45 3.26
C PHE A 16 1.70 -6.82 3.78
N GLU A 17 0.96 -7.39 4.73
CA GLU A 17 1.16 -8.79 5.17
C GLU A 17 0.95 -9.78 4.01
N GLN A 18 -0.01 -9.51 3.12
CA GLN A 18 -0.28 -10.34 1.93
C GLN A 18 0.81 -10.24 0.86
N LEU A 19 1.71 -9.25 0.90
CA LEU A 19 2.83 -9.17 -0.03
C LEU A 19 3.92 -10.21 0.27
N ASN A 20 3.89 -10.85 1.45
CA ASN A 20 4.81 -11.91 1.86
C ASN A 20 6.29 -11.50 1.78
N VAL A 21 6.60 -10.24 2.14
CA VAL A 21 7.97 -9.71 2.19
C VAL A 21 8.50 -9.84 3.62
N ASN A 22 9.69 -10.42 3.78
CA ASN A 22 10.29 -10.65 5.10
C ASN A 22 10.89 -9.37 5.69
N LEU A 23 10.03 -8.54 6.30
CA LEU A 23 10.42 -7.30 6.96
C LEU A 23 10.30 -7.42 8.47
N SER A 24 11.30 -6.88 9.18
CA SER A 24 11.21 -6.65 10.63
C SER A 24 10.15 -5.59 10.97
N LYS A 25 9.69 -5.55 12.23
CA LYS A 25 8.68 -4.56 12.67
C LYS A 25 9.05 -3.09 12.35
N PRO A 26 10.30 -2.63 12.55
CA PRO A 26 10.70 -1.28 12.13
C PRO A 26 10.60 -1.07 10.61
N GLN A 27 10.99 -2.06 9.81
CA GLN A 27 10.92 -1.98 8.34
C GLN A 27 9.47 -1.98 7.83
N GLN A 28 8.58 -2.74 8.47
CA GLN A 28 7.14 -2.68 8.19
C GLN A 28 6.58 -1.29 8.46
N ARG A 29 7.02 -0.61 9.54
CA ARG A 29 6.65 0.79 9.81
C ARG A 29 7.12 1.72 8.69
N HIS A 30 8.35 1.56 8.20
CA HIS A 30 8.84 2.37 7.08
C HIS A 30 8.06 2.13 5.79
N MET A 31 7.68 0.88 5.49
CA MET A 31 6.82 0.54 4.35
C MET A 31 5.45 1.21 4.46
N LEU A 32 4.80 1.12 5.64
CA LEU A 32 3.52 1.77 5.90
C LEU A 32 3.59 3.28 5.70
N ASN A 33 4.56 3.92 6.35
CA ASN A 33 4.77 5.36 6.21
C ASN A 33 5.00 5.71 4.73
N MET A 34 5.89 5.02 4.02
CA MET A 34 6.11 5.30 2.60
C MET A 34 4.83 5.19 1.76
N ALA A 35 4.01 4.17 1.99
CA ALA A 35 2.75 4.00 1.28
C ALA A 35 1.77 5.15 1.57
N ASP A 36 1.63 5.54 2.83
CA ASP A 36 0.79 6.66 3.24
C ASP A 36 1.24 7.98 2.59
N ALA A 37 2.55 8.25 2.60
CA ALA A 37 3.10 9.44 1.95
C ALA A 37 2.85 9.42 0.43
N LEU A 38 2.97 8.27 -0.23
CA LEU A 38 2.69 8.12 -1.65
C LEU A 38 1.21 8.37 -1.99
N LEU A 39 0.29 8.00 -1.10
CA LEU A 39 -1.15 8.21 -1.29
C LEU A 39 -1.56 9.67 -1.08
N VAL A 40 -0.91 10.38 -0.15
CA VAL A 40 -1.31 11.73 0.27
C VAL A 40 -0.53 12.84 -0.43
N CYS A 41 0.69 12.58 -0.91
CA CYS A 41 1.51 13.59 -1.57
C CYS A 41 0.89 14.06 -2.89
N GLU A 42 0.42 15.31 -2.91
CA GLU A 42 -0.15 16.00 -4.07
C GLU A 42 0.93 16.58 -4.99
N ASP A 43 2.09 16.90 -4.44
CA ASP A 43 3.27 17.36 -5.18
C ASP A 43 4.00 16.21 -5.89
N GLU A 44 5.09 16.53 -6.58
CA GLU A 44 5.99 15.53 -7.13
C GLU A 44 6.52 14.60 -6.01
N LYS A 45 6.35 13.29 -6.23
CA LYS A 45 6.64 12.22 -5.27
C LYS A 45 8.14 11.92 -5.20
N THR A 46 8.90 12.89 -4.70
CA THR A 46 10.34 12.78 -4.48
C THR A 46 10.66 12.33 -3.07
N LEU A 47 11.85 11.74 -2.84
CA LEU A 47 12.31 11.36 -1.50
C LEU A 47 12.40 12.54 -0.52
N ALA A 48 12.52 13.77 -1.03
CA ALA A 48 12.51 14.98 -0.21
C ALA A 48 11.10 15.46 0.16
N ASN A 49 10.08 15.15 -0.67
CA ASN A 49 8.71 15.62 -0.48
C ASN A 49 7.82 14.61 0.27
N LEU A 50 8.08 13.31 0.14
CA LEU A 50 7.31 12.27 0.83
C LEU A 50 7.38 12.37 2.36
N PRO A 51 8.55 12.60 2.99
CA PRO A 51 8.62 12.71 4.45
C PRO A 51 7.95 13.97 5.01
N ARG A 52 7.77 15.02 4.19
CA ARG A 52 7.10 16.27 4.59
C ARG A 52 5.59 16.11 4.80
N GLN A 53 5.02 14.97 4.42
CA GLN A 53 3.60 14.67 4.66
C GLN A 53 3.33 14.28 6.13
N PHE A 54 4.36 13.93 6.91
CA PHE A 54 4.22 13.55 8.31
C PHE A 54 4.38 14.74 9.25
N VAL A 55 3.62 14.75 10.34
CA VAL A 55 3.74 15.74 11.42
C VAL A 55 5.15 15.75 12.01
N GLU A 56 5.73 14.56 12.23
CA GLU A 56 7.07 14.39 12.79
C GLU A 56 8.19 14.69 11.79
N ALA A 57 7.86 14.88 10.50
CA ALA A 57 8.78 15.16 9.40
C ALA A 57 10.08 14.34 9.49
N PRO A 58 10.01 12.99 9.42
CA PRO A 58 11.19 12.14 9.58
C PRO A 58 12.25 12.47 8.52
N ASP A 59 13.52 12.28 8.88
CA ASP A 59 14.64 12.53 7.97
C ASP A 59 14.47 11.71 6.67
N ALA A 60 14.60 12.37 5.53
CA ALA A 60 14.54 11.75 4.21
C ALA A 60 15.58 10.63 4.02
N SER A 61 16.70 10.71 4.74
CA SER A 61 17.74 9.68 4.76
C SER A 61 17.20 8.32 5.22
N ASN A 62 16.26 8.31 6.18
CA ASN A 62 15.66 7.06 6.66
C ASN A 62 14.83 6.35 5.58
N LEU A 63 14.12 7.14 4.75
CA LEU A 63 13.35 6.59 3.62
C LEU A 63 14.28 6.09 2.52
N ALA A 64 15.34 6.84 2.21
CA ALA A 64 16.36 6.43 1.25
C ALA A 64 17.05 5.13 1.70
N ASP A 65 17.40 5.03 2.98
CA ASP A 65 18.00 3.82 3.56
C ASP A 65 17.01 2.66 3.52
N PHE A 66 15.75 2.86 3.90
CA PHE A 66 14.74 1.83 3.76
C PHE A 66 14.68 1.28 2.33
N LEU A 67 14.75 2.16 1.33
CA LEU A 67 14.72 1.75 -0.08
C LEU A 67 15.98 1.02 -0.55
N ARG A 68 17.12 1.35 0.05
CA ARG A 68 18.44 0.89 -0.40
C ARG A 68 18.93 -0.36 0.32
N ILE A 69 18.68 -0.49 1.62
CA ILE A 69 19.34 -1.48 2.48
C ILE A 69 18.38 -2.50 3.10
N SER A 70 17.07 -2.29 3.04
CA SER A 70 16.12 -3.24 3.62
C SER A 70 16.01 -4.50 2.76
N PRO A 71 15.71 -5.68 3.37
CA PRO A 71 15.77 -6.99 2.72
C PRO A 71 14.50 -7.27 1.90
N TRP A 72 14.17 -6.38 0.97
CA TRP A 72 13.06 -6.53 0.03
C TRP A 72 13.55 -6.28 -1.39
N SER A 73 12.90 -6.89 -2.38
CA SER A 73 13.15 -6.59 -3.79
C SER A 73 11.89 -6.05 -4.46
N ALA A 74 12.07 -5.19 -5.45
CA ALA A 74 10.94 -4.68 -6.23
C ALA A 74 10.24 -5.81 -7.01
N GLU A 75 10.93 -6.90 -7.31
CA GLU A 75 10.35 -8.07 -7.95
C GLU A 75 9.39 -8.81 -7.02
N ASP A 76 9.80 -9.09 -5.77
CA ASP A 76 8.97 -9.77 -4.76
C ASP A 76 7.70 -8.96 -4.48
N VAL A 77 7.85 -7.65 -4.28
CA VAL A 77 6.73 -6.74 -4.07
C VAL A 77 5.77 -6.77 -5.26
N ARG A 78 6.28 -6.68 -6.49
CA ARG A 78 5.44 -6.75 -7.70
C ARG A 78 4.76 -8.11 -7.85
N ALA A 79 5.42 -9.21 -7.48
CA ALA A 79 4.83 -10.54 -7.50
C ALA A 79 3.67 -10.64 -6.51
N GLY A 80 3.86 -10.20 -5.27
CA GLY A 80 2.81 -10.14 -4.24
C GLY A 80 1.63 -9.27 -4.68
N ILE A 81 1.89 -8.09 -5.27
CA ILE A 81 0.82 -7.22 -5.79
C ILE A 81 0.02 -7.93 -6.90
N ARG A 82 0.68 -8.60 -7.85
CA ARG A 82 -0.01 -9.32 -8.93
C ARG A 82 -0.94 -10.40 -8.42
N VAL A 83 -0.50 -11.19 -7.42
CA VAL A 83 -1.34 -12.22 -6.80
C VAL A 83 -2.60 -11.60 -6.20
N ASN A 84 -2.44 -10.51 -5.45
CA ASN A 84 -3.57 -9.79 -4.84
C ASN A 84 -4.51 -9.19 -5.89
N GLN A 85 -3.98 -8.63 -6.98
CA GLN A 85 -4.78 -8.10 -8.10
C GLN A 85 -5.60 -9.19 -8.80
N VAL A 86 -5.00 -10.36 -9.06
CA VAL A 86 -5.72 -11.50 -9.67
C VAL A 86 -6.83 -11.99 -8.72
N ALA A 87 -6.53 -12.17 -7.44
CA ALA A 87 -7.51 -12.60 -6.45
C ALA A 87 -8.69 -11.61 -6.36
N TRP A 88 -8.41 -10.31 -6.34
CA TRP A 88 -9.41 -9.25 -6.35
C TRP A 88 -10.26 -9.23 -7.63
N ALA A 89 -9.65 -9.42 -8.81
CA ALA A 89 -10.37 -9.48 -10.08
C ALA A 89 -11.29 -10.71 -10.17
N MET A 90 -10.83 -11.86 -9.68
CA MET A 90 -11.64 -13.08 -9.61
C MET A 90 -12.84 -12.90 -8.67
N ALA A 91 -12.62 -12.33 -7.48
CA ALA A 91 -13.69 -12.08 -6.51
C ALA A 91 -14.79 -11.17 -7.08
N GLN A 92 -14.42 -10.10 -7.78
CA GLN A 92 -15.41 -9.22 -8.42
C GLN A 92 -16.17 -9.90 -9.57
N ASN A 93 -15.51 -10.71 -10.39
CA ASN A 93 -16.19 -11.46 -11.43
C ASN A 93 -17.23 -12.43 -10.83
N MET A 94 -16.89 -13.08 -9.72
CA MET A 94 -17.84 -13.93 -9.00
C MET A 94 -19.02 -13.11 -8.45
N LEU A 95 -18.77 -11.98 -7.77
CA LEU A 95 -19.82 -11.11 -7.25
C LEU A 95 -20.73 -10.54 -8.36
N GLY A 96 -20.15 -10.16 -9.51
CA GLY A 96 -20.89 -9.71 -10.68
C GLY A 96 -21.78 -10.80 -11.29
N ARG A 97 -21.31 -12.06 -11.31
CA ARG A 97 -22.10 -13.21 -11.76
C ARG A 97 -23.29 -13.52 -10.84
N PHE A 98 -23.13 -13.40 -9.52
CA PHE A 98 -24.24 -13.60 -8.59
C PHE A 98 -25.34 -12.54 -8.75
N SER A 99 -24.97 -11.30 -9.07
CA SER A 99 -25.93 -10.21 -9.33
C SER A 99 -26.71 -10.40 -10.65
N GLN A 100 -26.09 -11.00 -11.69
CA GLN A 100 -26.79 -11.31 -12.94
C GLN A 100 -27.75 -12.51 -12.83
N HIS A 101 -27.42 -13.52 -12.00
CA HIS A 101 -28.29 -14.68 -11.81
C HIS A 101 -29.50 -14.41 -10.92
N THR A 102 -29.47 -13.42 -10.03
CA THR A 102 -30.65 -13.05 -9.23
C THR A 102 -31.73 -12.36 -10.08
N HIS A 103 -31.36 -11.77 -11.22
CA HIS A 103 -32.33 -11.12 -12.11
C HIS A 103 -33.10 -12.11 -13.01
N LEU A 104 -32.60 -13.34 -13.15
CA LEU A 104 -33.20 -14.39 -14.00
C LEU A 104 -34.13 -15.37 -13.24
N MET A 105 -34.27 -15.22 -11.91
CA MET A 105 -35.17 -16.04 -11.09
C MET A 105 -36.50 -15.35 -10.72
N PHE A 106 -36.72 -14.10 -11.16
CA PHE A 106 -37.94 -13.33 -10.87
C PHE A 106 -38.70 -12.86 -12.13
N THR A 107 -38.54 -13.55 -13.25
CA THR A 107 -39.32 -13.32 -14.49
C THR A 107 -40.04 -14.57 -14.92
#